data_AF-A0A819Y2W9-F1
#
_entry.id   AF-A0A819Y2W9-F1
#
_cell.length_a   1.000
_cell.length_b   1.000
_cell.length_c   1.000
_cell.angle_alpha   90.00
_cell.angle_beta   90.00
_cell.angle_gamma   90.00
#
_symmetry.space_group_name_H-M   'P 1'
#
loop_
_entity.id
_entity.type
_entity.pdbx_description
1 polymer ?
#
loop_
_entity_poly.entity_id
_entity_poly.type
_entity_poly.pdbx_seq_one_letter_code
_entity_poly.pdbx_strand_id
1 'polypeptide(L)'
;MKLTAAQKQKRYPENLKRKGRHNTMKAKNRERMKNILSKLSDFQREQYRNHNAEARKRARAVNKHQSNFIQQYLLHVFIKRAQSSLFEELKESTDDRKILLQVDYVENFAMDQQDAIQSTYWNTKMLSIFTAHAWCG
;
A
#
# COMPACT_ATOMS: atom_id res chain seq x y z
N MET A 1 -3.41 0.22 26.38
CA MET A 1 -2.87 1.32 25.54
C MET A 1 -3.98 2.29 25.13
N LYS A 2 -3.73 3.61 25.16
CA LYS A 2 -4.69 4.63 24.67
C LYS A 2 -4.65 4.67 23.13
N LEU A 3 -5.83 4.67 22.48
CA LEU A 3 -5.94 4.79 21.03
C LEU A 3 -5.49 6.18 20.56
N THR A 4 -4.83 6.25 19.40
CA THR A 4 -4.47 7.50 18.73
C THR A 4 -5.71 8.21 18.16
N ALA A 5 -5.61 9.51 17.88
CA ALA A 5 -6.72 10.29 17.31
C ALA A 5 -7.24 9.70 16.00
N ALA A 6 -6.34 9.28 15.10
CA ALA A 6 -6.70 8.65 13.83
C ALA A 6 -7.43 7.30 14.02
N GLN A 7 -7.00 6.50 15.00
CA GLN A 7 -7.66 5.24 15.34
C GLN A 7 -9.06 5.46 15.92
N LYS A 8 -9.23 6.47 16.78
CA LYS A 8 -10.54 6.87 17.31
C LYS A 8 -11.47 7.32 16.19
N GLN A 9 -10.96 8.10 15.24
CA GLN A 9 -11.73 8.61 14.09
C GLN A 9 -12.17 7.49 13.15
N LYS A 10 -11.35 6.46 12.92
CA LYS A 10 -11.72 5.25 12.16
C LYS A 10 -12.79 4.40 12.85
N ARG A 11 -12.74 4.25 14.17
CA ARG A 11 -13.71 3.43 14.95
C ARG A 11 -15.04 4.13 15.21
N TYR A 12 -15.08 5.45 15.12
CA TYR A 12 -16.26 6.24 15.45
C TYR A 12 -17.51 5.88 14.61
N PRO A 13 -17.42 5.74 13.26
CA PRO A 13 -18.58 5.33 12.44
C PRO A 13 -19.11 3.94 12.81
N GLU A 14 -18.22 2.99 13.14
CA GLU A 14 -18.60 1.63 13.53
C GLU A 14 -19.32 1.62 14.87
N ASN A 15 -18.83 2.38 15.84
CA ASN A 15 -19.48 2.55 17.14
C ASN A 15 -20.87 3.18 17.02
N LEU A 16 -21.06 4.11 16.08
CA LEU A 16 -22.37 4.70 15.81
C LEU A 16 -23.34 3.71 15.16
N LYS A 17 -22.84 2.83 14.28
CA LYS A 17 -23.65 1.75 13.69
C LYS A 17 -24.10 0.77 14.77
N ARG A 18 -23.18 0.32 15.64
CA ARG A 18 -23.49 -0.58 16.77
C ARG A 18 -24.54 -0.01 17.72
N LYS A 19 -24.53 1.32 17.93
CA LYS A 19 -25.51 2.02 18.78
C LYS A 19 -26.81 2.38 18.06
N GLY A 20 -27.00 2.00 16.79
CA GLY A 20 -28.19 2.36 15.98
C GLY A 20 -28.31 3.86 15.63
N ARG A 21 -27.36 4.71 16.04
CA ARG A 21 -27.42 6.18 15.90
C ARG A 21 -26.83 6.71 14.59
N HIS A 22 -26.27 5.83 13.77
CA HIS A 22 -25.60 6.22 12.54
C HIS A 22 -26.56 6.91 11.55
N ASN A 23 -27.76 6.36 11.37
CA ASN A 23 -28.74 6.89 10.41
C ASN A 23 -29.34 8.21 10.87
N THR A 24 -29.67 8.33 12.17
CA THR A 24 -30.16 9.57 12.78
C THR A 24 -29.13 10.69 12.68
N MET A 25 -27.85 10.38 12.91
CA MET A 25 -26.78 11.38 12.80
C MET A 25 -26.53 11.81 11.35
N LYS A 26 -26.64 10.88 10.39
CA LYS A 26 -26.60 11.22 8.96
C LYS A 26 -27.76 12.12 8.54
N ALA A 27 -28.97 11.88 9.07
CA ALA A 27 -30.14 12.74 8.81
C ALA A 27 -29.91 14.16 9.34
N LYS A 28 -29.50 14.30 10.61
CA LYS A 28 -29.17 15.60 11.21
C LYS A 28 -28.08 16.36 10.45
N ASN A 29 -27.04 15.66 10.01
CA ASN A 29 -25.99 16.28 9.19
C ASN A 29 -26.52 16.76 7.83
N ARG A 30 -27.42 16.00 7.19
CA ARG A 30 -28.05 16.42 5.93
C ARG A 30 -28.87 17.69 6.11
N GLU A 31 -29.67 17.78 7.17
CA GLU A 31 -30.43 18.99 7.50
C GLU A 31 -29.52 20.18 7.80
N ARG A 32 -28.48 19.98 8.61
CA ARG A 32 -27.48 21.02 8.90
C ARG A 32 -26.85 21.55 7.61
N MET A 33 -26.44 20.65 6.71
CA MET A 33 -25.85 21.04 5.42
C MET A 33 -26.86 21.77 4.55
N LYS A 34 -28.12 21.34 4.50
CA LYS A 34 -29.19 22.03 3.76
C LYS A 34 -29.35 23.48 4.25
N ASN A 35 -29.36 23.68 5.57
CA ASN A 35 -29.48 25.00 6.19
C ASN A 35 -28.24 25.88 5.97
N ILE A 36 -27.05 25.30 5.84
CA ILE A 36 -25.83 26.05 5.49
C ILE A 36 -25.90 26.46 4.02
N LEU A 37 -26.18 25.52 3.13
CA LEU A 37 -26.23 25.76 1.68
C LEU A 37 -27.34 26.75 1.30
N SER A 38 -28.46 26.76 2.02
CA SER A 38 -29.54 27.73 1.77
C SER A 38 -29.12 29.18 2.02
N LYS A 39 -28.12 29.41 2.89
CA LYS A 39 -27.60 30.74 3.22
C LYS A 39 -26.48 31.23 2.30
N LEU A 40 -25.98 30.37 1.41
CA LEU A 40 -24.90 30.72 0.49
C LEU A 40 -25.44 31.38 -0.78
N SER A 41 -24.65 32.29 -1.35
CA SER A 41 -24.88 32.81 -2.70
C SER A 41 -24.65 31.72 -3.75
N ASP A 42 -25.16 31.93 -4.97
CA ASP A 42 -25.00 30.93 -6.03
C ASP A 42 -23.53 30.71 -6.43
N PHE A 43 -22.73 31.77 -6.42
CA PHE A 43 -21.28 31.68 -6.62
C PHE A 43 -20.62 30.80 -5.54
N GLN A 44 -20.95 30.99 -4.26
CA GLN A 44 -20.40 30.18 -3.18
C GLN A 44 -20.87 28.71 -3.26
N ARG A 45 -22.11 28.48 -3.67
CA ARG A 45 -22.63 27.12 -3.91
C ARG A 45 -21.89 26.43 -5.05
N GLU A 46 -21.56 27.17 -6.11
CA GLU A 46 -20.77 26.64 -7.22
C GLU A 46 -19.35 26.26 -6.79
N GLN A 47 -18.66 27.14 -6.05
CA GLN A 47 -17.36 26.84 -5.47
C GLN A 47 -17.40 25.57 -4.59
N TYR A 48 -18.44 25.44 -3.75
CA TYR A 48 -18.64 24.25 -2.93
C TYR A 48 -18.88 22.98 -3.76
N ARG A 49 -19.65 23.06 -4.86
CA ARG A 49 -19.86 21.93 -5.77
C ARG A 49 -18.55 21.52 -6.45
N ASN A 50 -17.80 22.48 -6.97
CA ASN A 50 -16.52 22.24 -7.64
C ASN A 50 -15.51 21.59 -6.69
N HIS A 51 -15.37 22.14 -5.48
CA HIS A 51 -14.50 21.59 -4.45
C HIS A 51 -14.86 20.13 -4.11
N ASN A 52 -16.15 19.83 -3.95
CA ASN A 52 -16.59 18.45 -3.69
C ASN A 52 -16.38 17.52 -4.90
N ALA A 53 -16.58 18.03 -6.11
CA ALA A 53 -16.33 17.26 -7.33
C ALA A 53 -14.85 16.89 -7.44
N GLU A 54 -13.94 17.82 -7.17
CA GLU A 54 -12.51 17.55 -7.13
C GLU A 54 -12.12 16.56 -6.03
N ALA A 55 -12.64 16.75 -4.80
CA ALA A 55 -12.39 15.83 -3.70
C ALA A 55 -12.82 14.39 -4.05
N ARG A 56 -13.97 14.23 -4.72
CA ARG A 56 -14.45 12.92 -5.22
C ARG A 56 -13.54 12.35 -6.30
N LYS A 57 -13.07 13.17 -7.24
CA LYS A 57 -12.12 12.73 -8.28
C LYS A 57 -10.81 12.22 -7.64
N ARG A 58 -10.24 12.99 -6.71
CA ARG A 58 -9.02 12.61 -5.97
C ARG A 58 -9.22 11.29 -5.20
N ALA A 59 -10.32 11.16 -4.46
CA ALA A 59 -10.62 9.93 -3.70
C ALA A 59 -10.75 8.70 -4.62
N ARG A 60 -11.39 8.83 -5.78
CA ARG A 60 -11.48 7.74 -6.77
C ARG A 60 -10.11 7.34 -7.31
N ALA A 61 -9.25 8.31 -7.63
CA ALA A 61 -7.90 8.05 -8.12
C ALA A 61 -7.05 7.30 -7.07
N VAL A 62 -7.08 7.75 -5.82
CA VAL A 62 -6.38 7.10 -4.70
C VAL A 62 -6.87 5.66 -4.51
N ASN A 63 -8.19 5.45 -4.46
CA ASN A 63 -8.76 4.11 -4.29
C ASN A 63 -8.39 3.18 -5.47
N LYS A 64 -8.40 3.70 -6.70
CA LYS A 64 -7.98 2.93 -7.88
C LYS A 64 -6.51 2.53 -7.79
N HIS A 65 -5.64 3.46 -7.44
CA HIS A 65 -4.20 3.19 -7.30
C HIS A 65 -3.94 2.15 -6.20
N GLN A 66 -4.61 2.28 -5.05
CA GLN A 66 -4.52 1.33 -3.95
C GLN A 66 -5.05 -0.07 -4.35
N SER A 67 -6.16 -0.14 -5.09
CA SER A 67 -6.69 -1.41 -5.60
C SER A 67 -5.70 -2.12 -6.53
N ASN A 68 -5.07 -1.38 -7.45
CA ASN A 68 -4.09 -1.95 -8.37
C ASN A 68 -2.86 -2.48 -7.61
N PHE A 69 -2.37 -1.74 -6.62
CA PHE A 69 -1.25 -2.19 -5.79
C PHE A 69 -1.57 -3.49 -5.05
N ILE A 70 -2.77 -3.59 -4.46
CA ILE A 70 -3.21 -4.81 -3.77
C ILE A 70 -3.28 -5.99 -4.75
N GLN A 71 -3.80 -5.79 -5.96
CA GLN A 71 -3.85 -6.85 -6.97
C GLN A 71 -2.46 -7.32 -7.37
N GLN A 72 -1.54 -6.40 -7.62
CA GLN A 72 -0.14 -6.73 -7.94
C GLN A 72 0.54 -7.47 -6.79
N TYR A 73 0.32 -7.04 -5.55
CA TYR A 73 0.86 -7.71 -4.37
C TYR A 73 0.31 -9.14 -4.21
N LEU A 74 -1.00 -9.34 -4.39
CA LEU A 74 -1.60 -10.67 -4.32
C LEU A 74 -1.08 -11.60 -5.41
N LEU A 75 -0.90 -11.09 -6.62
CA LEU A 75 -0.28 -11.83 -7.72
C LEU A 75 1.17 -12.21 -7.39
N HIS A 76 1.95 -11.26 -6.86
CA HIS A 76 3.32 -11.51 -6.41
C HIS A 76 3.37 -12.62 -5.36
N VAL A 77 2.52 -12.56 -4.33
CA VAL A 77 2.45 -13.58 -3.28
C VAL A 77 2.07 -14.95 -3.86
N PHE A 78 1.10 -14.99 -4.78
CA PHE A 78 0.70 -16.23 -5.44
C PHE A 78 1.87 -16.86 -6.22
N ILE A 79 2.53 -16.07 -7.07
CA ILE A 79 3.69 -16.52 -7.86
C ILE A 79 4.80 -17.02 -6.94
N LYS A 80 5.14 -16.27 -5.89
CA LYS A 80 6.21 -16.66 -4.95
C LYS A 80 5.89 -17.95 -4.20
N ARG A 81 4.63 -18.17 -3.82
CA ARG A 81 4.20 -19.44 -3.21
C ARG A 81 4.30 -20.61 -4.17
N ALA A 82 3.86 -20.44 -5.42
CA ALA A 82 3.97 -21.48 -6.44
C ALA A 82 5.44 -21.83 -6.72
N GLN A 83 6.30 -20.82 -6.86
CA GLN A 83 7.75 -21.00 -7.03
C GLN A 83 8.38 -21.72 -5.84
N SER A 84 8.01 -21.36 -4.62
CA SER A 84 8.50 -22.01 -3.40
C SER A 84 8.08 -23.48 -3.33
N SER A 85 6.83 -23.80 -3.67
CA SER A 85 6.35 -25.19 -3.67
C SER A 85 7.14 -26.05 -4.66
N LEU A 86 7.29 -25.56 -5.90
CA LEU A 86 8.06 -26.24 -6.93
C LEU A 86 9.53 -26.40 -6.52
N PHE A 87 10.10 -25.38 -5.89
CA PHE A 87 11.49 -25.43 -5.43
C PHE A 87 11.71 -26.52 -4.37
N GLU A 88 10.83 -26.65 -3.37
CA GLU A 88 10.95 -27.72 -2.37
C GLU A 88 10.79 -29.11 -3.01
N GLU A 89 9.85 -29.28 -3.95
CA GLU A 89 9.70 -30.53 -4.70
C GLU A 89 10.97 -30.89 -5.48
N LEU A 90 11.58 -29.91 -6.17
CA LEU A 90 12.82 -30.11 -6.90
C LEU A 90 14.00 -30.43 -5.98
N LYS A 91 14.05 -29.78 -4.82
CA LYS A 91 15.08 -29.98 -3.80
C LYS A 91 15.00 -31.37 -3.20
N GLU A 92 13.81 -31.89 -2.94
CA GLU A 92 13.63 -33.28 -2.50
C GLU A 92 14.03 -34.30 -3.58
N SER A 93 13.99 -33.90 -4.86
CA SER A 93 14.36 -34.76 -6.00
C SER A 93 15.83 -34.74 -6.40
N THR A 94 16.69 -34.00 -5.69
CA THR A 94 18.13 -33.95 -6.01
C THR A 94 18.82 -35.27 -5.67
N ASP A 95 19.75 -35.67 -6.53
CA ASP A 95 20.53 -36.91 -6.42
C ASP A 95 21.98 -36.65 -6.88
N ASP A 96 22.86 -37.65 -6.82
CA ASP A 96 24.27 -37.52 -7.26
C ASP A 96 24.46 -37.07 -8.72
N ARG A 97 23.40 -37.08 -9.53
CA ARG A 97 23.40 -36.68 -10.94
C ARG A 97 22.70 -35.34 -11.17
N LYS A 98 22.03 -34.78 -10.17
CA LYS A 98 21.21 -33.57 -10.27
C LYS A 98 21.50 -32.61 -9.14
N ILE A 99 21.97 -31.42 -9.51
CA ILE A 99 22.11 -30.29 -8.59
C ILE A 99 20.97 -29.31 -8.84
N LEU A 100 20.45 -28.71 -7.77
CA LEU A 100 19.49 -27.62 -7.86
C LEU A 100 20.20 -26.30 -7.54
N LEU A 101 20.15 -25.34 -8.47
CA LEU A 101 20.76 -24.03 -8.26
C LEU A 101 19.69 -22.99 -7.94
N GLN A 102 19.75 -22.42 -6.74
CA GLN A 102 18.96 -21.26 -6.35
C GLN A 102 19.79 -20.00 -6.61
N VAL A 103 19.31 -19.12 -7.49
CA VAL A 103 19.96 -17.84 -7.78
C VAL A 103 19.09 -16.71 -7.25
N ASP A 104 19.66 -15.83 -6.43
CA ASP A 104 19.04 -14.61 -5.96
C ASP A 104 19.74 -13.38 -6.55
N TYR A 105 18.93 -12.41 -6.94
CA TYR A 105 19.34 -11.22 -7.67
C TYR A 105 19.09 -9.96 -6.83
N VAL A 106 20.15 -9.20 -6.59
CA VAL A 106 20.07 -7.91 -5.90
C VAL A 106 20.62 -6.82 -6.83
N GLU A 107 19.71 -6.02 -7.40
CA GLU A 107 20.01 -4.96 -8.39
C GLU A 107 20.58 -3.68 -7.76
N ASN A 108 20.39 -3.50 -6.45
CA ASN A 108 20.69 -2.24 -5.77
C ASN A 108 21.61 -2.45 -4.56
N PHE A 109 22.65 -3.27 -4.73
CA PHE A 109 23.68 -3.33 -3.69
C PHE A 109 24.54 -2.07 -3.75
N ALA A 110 24.35 -1.18 -2.78
CA ALA A 110 25.28 -0.10 -2.50
C ALA A 110 26.33 -0.64 -1.52
N MET A 111 27.60 -0.68 -1.92
CA MET A 111 28.69 -0.81 -0.96
C MET A 111 28.77 0.47 -0.15
N ASP A 112 28.06 0.52 0.97
CA ASP A 112 28.13 1.65 1.89
C ASP A 112 29.11 1.32 3.03
N GLN A 113 30.38 1.70 2.83
CA GLN A 113 31.17 2.26 3.91
C GLN A 113 31.46 3.70 3.50
N GLN A 114 30.68 4.65 4.02
CA GLN A 114 30.93 6.07 3.79
C GLN A 114 31.00 6.81 5.12
N ASP A 115 32.13 7.47 5.36
CA ASP A 115 32.20 8.53 6.35
C ASP A 115 31.44 9.77 5.84
N ALA A 116 30.83 10.51 6.75
CA ALA A 116 29.87 11.59 6.48
C ALA A 116 30.33 12.63 5.44
N ILE A 117 31.64 12.81 5.27
CA ILE A 117 32.26 13.78 4.35
C ILE A 117 32.18 13.31 2.88
N GLN A 118 32.11 12.00 2.62
CA GLN A 118 32.23 11.48 1.24
C GLN A 118 30.89 11.30 0.52
N SER A 119 29.77 11.30 1.25
CA SER A 119 28.41 11.21 0.71
C SER A 119 28.00 12.36 -0.20
N THR A 120 28.70 13.51 -0.13
CA THR A 120 28.33 14.73 -0.87
C THR A 120 28.92 14.77 -2.29
N TYR A 121 29.84 13.86 -2.66
CA TYR A 121 30.62 13.97 -3.90
C TYR A 121 30.61 12.74 -4.82
N TRP A 122 29.87 11.66 -4.52
CA TRP A 122 30.04 10.41 -5.27
C TRP A 122 28.91 10.00 -6.22
N ASN A 123 29.31 9.77 -7.47
CA ASN A 123 28.65 8.89 -8.43
C ASN A 123 28.60 7.47 -7.87
N THR A 124 27.48 7.07 -7.28
CA THR A 124 27.29 5.70 -6.79
C THR A 124 27.33 4.74 -7.98
N LYS A 125 28.40 3.94 -8.11
CA LYS A 125 28.41 2.82 -9.05
C LYS A 125 27.45 1.76 -8.52
N MET A 126 26.27 1.68 -9.13
CA MET A 126 25.34 0.58 -8.86
C MET A 126 25.98 -0.72 -9.30
N LEU A 127 26.02 -1.72 -8.41
CA LEU A 127 26.50 -3.05 -8.68
C LEU A 127 25.34 -4.04 -8.55
N SER A 128 25.20 -4.91 -9.55
CA SER A 128 24.29 -6.05 -9.49
C SER A 128 25.03 -7.25 -8.94
N ILE A 129 24.50 -7.85 -7.87
CA ILE A 129 25.05 -9.08 -7.30
C ILE A 129 24.13 -10.25 -7.64
N PHE A 130 24.72 -11.32 -8.16
CA PHE A 130 24.07 -12.61 -8.39
C PHE A 130 24.62 -13.60 -7.36
N THR A 131 23.86 -13.82 -6.30
CA THR A 131 24.20 -14.86 -5.33
C THR A 131 23.59 -16.17 -5.77
N ALA A 132 24.36 -17.26 -5.71
CA ALA A 132 23.88 -18.58 -6.08
C ALA A 132 24.18 -19.57 -4.95
N HIS A 133 23.23 -20.46 -4.69
CA HIS A 133 23.36 -21.57 -3.75
C HIS A 133 23.05 -22.87 -4.49
N ALA A 134 23.97 -23.83 -4.43
CA ALA A 134 23.82 -25.14 -5.04
C ALA A 134 23.39 -26.15 -3.96
N TRP A 135 22.28 -26.83 -4.20
CA TRP A 135 21.80 -27.94 -3.40
C TRP A 135 22.22 -29.24 -4.07
N CYS A 136 22.96 -30.08 -3.34
CA CYS A 136 23.36 -31.43 -3.74
C CYS A 136 22.96 -32.42 -2.64
N GLY A 137 22.64 -33.65 -3.04
CA GLY A 137 22.35 -34.78 -2.14
C GLY A 137 23.62 -35.39 -1.54
#